data_AF-A0A933TZI4-F1
#
_entry.id   AF-A0A933TZI4-F1
#
_cell.length_a   1.000
_cell.length_b   1.000
_cell.length_c   1.000
_cell.angle_alpha   90.00
_cell.angle_beta   90.00
_cell.angle_gamma   90.00
#
_symmetry.space_group_name_H-M   'P 1'
#
loop_
_entity.id
_entity.type
_entity.pdbx_description
1 polymer ?
#
loop_
_entity_poly.entity_id
_entity_poly.type
_entity_poly.pdbx_seq_one_letter_code
_entity_poly.pdbx_strand_id
1 'polypeptide(L)' 'MKRKTLGRYIVIDPDICHGKPVFRGTRILVSDVLEQVANGMDWNSIIKKWRSRLDKDAISEAIRLASEALITHSPDLVA' A
#
# COMPACT_ATOMS: atom_id res chain seq x y z
N MET A 1 -13.50 -9.73 -12.51
CA MET A 1 -13.78 -9.48 -11.07
C MET A 1 -14.04 -7.99 -10.89
N LYS A 2 -14.87 -7.55 -9.94
CA LYS A 2 -15.17 -6.10 -9.77
C LYS A 2 -14.08 -5.43 -8.92
N ARG A 3 -13.85 -4.13 -9.15
CA ARG A 3 -12.99 -3.27 -8.31
C ARG A 3 -13.43 -3.35 -6.84
N LYS A 4 -12.46 -3.57 -5.96
CA LYS A 4 -12.62 -3.59 -4.49
C LYS A 4 -11.84 -2.44 -3.87
N THR A 5 -12.29 -1.98 -2.72
CA THR A 5 -11.59 -0.97 -1.92
C THR A 5 -11.10 -1.61 -0.62
N LEU A 6 -9.86 -1.30 -0.22
CA LEU A 6 -9.31 -1.61 1.09
C LEU A 6 -9.14 -0.28 1.83
N GLY A 7 -9.97 -0.04 2.86
CA GLY A 7 -9.95 1.23 3.59
C GLY A 7 -10.40 2.42 2.73
N ARG A 8 -9.69 3.54 2.81
CA ARG A 8 -10.02 4.78 2.09
C ARG A 8 -9.13 4.99 0.86
N TYR A 9 -7.84 4.69 0.97
CA TYR A 9 -6.80 5.06 0.03
C TYR A 9 -6.35 3.93 -0.87
N ILE A 10 -6.72 2.67 -0.62
CA ILE A 10 -6.23 1.53 -1.41
C ILE A 10 -7.37 0.87 -2.20
N VAL A 11 -7.08 0.47 -3.43
CA VAL A 11 -8.01 -0.25 -4.30
C VAL A 11 -7.34 -1.45 -4.96
N ILE A 12 -8.14 -2.48 -5.22
CA ILE A 12 -7.78 -3.66 -6.01
C ILE A 12 -8.69 -3.68 -7.22
N ASP A 13 -8.10 -3.64 -8.40
CA ASP A 13 -8.83 -3.65 -9.67
C ASP A 13 -8.10 -4.60 -10.64
N PRO A 14 -8.73 -5.68 -11.14
CA PRO A 14 -8.07 -6.61 -12.07
C PRO A 14 -7.49 -5.94 -13.30
N ASP A 15 -8.10 -4.83 -13.74
CA ASP A 15 -7.68 -4.08 -14.92
C ASP A 15 -6.51 -3.11 -14.63
N ILE A 16 -6.12 -2.97 -13.35
CA ILE A 16 -5.02 -2.11 -12.91
C ILE A 16 -3.95 -2.97 -12.24
N CYS A 17 -2.73 -2.93 -12.79
CA CYS A 17 -1.57 -3.64 -12.23
C CYS A 17 -1.85 -5.13 -11.89
N HIS A 18 -2.67 -5.80 -12.72
CA HIS A 18 -3.04 -7.21 -12.59
C HIS A 18 -3.77 -7.56 -11.28
N GLY A 19 -4.56 -6.62 -10.73
CA GLY A 19 -5.28 -6.84 -9.48
C GLY A 19 -4.43 -6.72 -8.22
N LYS A 20 -3.20 -6.22 -8.33
CA LYS A 20 -2.39 -5.88 -7.15
C LYS A 20 -2.95 -4.62 -6.46
N PRO A 21 -2.84 -4.50 -5.13
CA PRO A 21 -3.27 -3.29 -4.42
C PRO A 21 -2.50 -2.05 -4.88
N VAL A 22 -3.24 -1.00 -5.24
CA VAL A 22 -2.70 0.32 -5.63
C VAL A 22 -3.36 1.43 -4.82
N PHE A 23 -2.69 2.57 -4.70
CA PHE A 23 -3.33 3.76 -4.12
C PHE A 23 -4.38 4.33 -5.08
N ARG A 24 -5.54 4.71 -4.54
CA ARG A 24 -6.72 5.20 -5.26
C ARG A 24 -6.33 6.34 -6.19
N GLY A 25 -6.72 6.23 -7.47
CA GLY A 25 -6.44 7.26 -8.48
C GLY A 25 -4.99 7.26 -8.97
N THR A 26 -4.20 6.25 -8.60
CA THR A 26 -2.81 6.10 -9.03
C THR A 26 -2.55 4.71 -9.58
N ARG A 27 -1.37 4.51 -10.17
CA ARG A 27 -0.80 3.19 -10.49
C ARG A 27 0.40 2.86 -9.60
N ILE A 28 0.46 3.48 -8.42
CA ILE A 28 1.52 3.26 -7.45
C ILE A 28 1.13 2.03 -6.63
N LEU A 29 1.96 0.99 -6.66
CA LEU A 29 1.72 -0.22 -5.90
C LEU A 29 1.91 0.04 -4.41
N VAL A 30 1.05 -0.57 -3.59
CA VAL A 30 1.22 -0.55 -2.13
C VAL A 30 2.54 -1.21 -1.75
N SER A 31 2.93 -2.29 -2.45
CA SER A 31 4.22 -2.98 -2.24
C SER A 31 5.41 -2.05 -2.40
N ASP A 32 5.42 -1.19 -3.43
CA ASP A 32 6.55 -0.30 -3.68
C ASP A 32 6.71 0.69 -2.53
N VAL A 33 5.61 1.21 -1.98
CA VAL A 33 5.64 2.13 -0.84
C VAL A 33 6.08 1.42 0.44
N LEU A 34 5.60 0.21 0.70
CA LEU A 34 6.04 -0.59 1.85
C LEU A 34 7.53 -0.94 1.77
N GLU A 35 8.04 -1.28 0.57
CA GLU A 35 9.47 -1.53 0.34
C GLU A 35 10.31 -0.26 0.55
N GLN A 36 9.82 0.90 0.14
CA GLN A 36 10.49 2.18 0.42
C GLN A 36 10.57 2.47 1.91
N VAL A 37 9.49 2.21 2.66
CA VAL A 37 9.48 2.33 4.12
C VAL A 37 10.47 1.32 4.74
N ALA A 38 10.47 0.07 4.29
CA ALA A 38 11.40 -0.97 4.77
C ALA A 38 12.87 -0.60 4.52
N ASN A 39 13.16 0.10 3.41
CA ASN A 39 14.48 0.63 3.08
C ASN A 39 14.85 1.92 3.85
N GLY A 40 14.04 2.33 4.83
CA GLY A 40 14.30 3.50 5.67
C GLY A 40 14.01 4.85 5.03
N MET A 41 13.28 4.89 3.90
CA MET A 41 12.90 6.15 3.28
C MET A 41 11.85 6.87 4.14
N ASP A 42 12.12 8.13 4.49
CA ASP A 42 11.16 8.95 5.21
C ASP A 42 9.92 9.29 4.36
N TRP A 43 8.80 9.58 5.01
CA TRP A 43 7.52 9.74 4.33
C TRP A 43 7.50 10.95 3.38
N ASN A 44 8.20 12.05 3.72
CA ASN A 44 8.22 13.21 2.84
C ASN A 44 9.01 12.90 1.56
N SER A 45 10.10 12.12 1.66
CA SER A 45 10.85 11.64 0.51
C SER A 45 10.02 10.70 -0.38
N ILE A 46 9.23 9.80 0.22
CA ILE A 46 8.30 8.92 -0.53
C ILE A 46 7.27 9.78 -1.29
N ILE A 47 6.63 10.72 -0.60
CA ILE A 47 5.63 11.63 -1.20
C ILE A 47 6.24 12.42 -2.36
N LYS A 48 7.44 12.99 -2.15
CA LYS A 48 8.17 13.75 -3.18
C LYS A 48 8.53 12.88 -4.37
N LYS A 49 9.02 11.65 -4.14
CA LYS A 49 9.35 10.69 -5.20
C LYS A 49 8.15 10.36 -6.09
N TRP A 50 6.97 10.25 -5.49
CA TRP A 50 5.71 10.05 -6.21
C TRP A 50 5.03 11.35 -6.67
N ARG A 51 5.76 12.47 -6.70
CA ARG A 51 5.27 13.78 -7.17
C ARG A 51 3.97 14.22 -6.48
N SER A 52 3.91 14.03 -5.17
CA SER A 52 2.76 14.39 -4.32
C SER A 52 1.43 13.69 -4.71
N ARG A 53 1.49 12.56 -5.42
CA ARG A 53 0.31 11.73 -5.71
C ARG A 53 -0.12 10.86 -4.53
N LEU A 54 0.66 10.85 -3.46
CA LEU A 54 0.35 10.23 -2.18
C LEU A 54 0.45 11.30 -1.11
N ASP A 55 -0.34 11.15 -0.06
CA ASP A 55 -0.22 11.91 1.17
C ASP A 55 0.19 10.99 2.33
N LYS A 56 0.39 11.58 3.50
CA LYS A 56 0.78 10.85 4.71
C LYS A 56 -0.32 9.88 5.15
N ASP A 57 -1.59 10.21 4.95
CA ASP A 57 -2.70 9.36 5.38
C ASP A 57 -2.79 8.08 4.54
N ALA A 58 -2.52 8.18 3.24
CA ALA A 58 -2.41 7.03 2.36
C ALA A 58 -1.28 6.09 2.78
N ILE A 59 -0.09 6.63 3.05
CA ILE A 59 1.06 5.85 3.53
C ILE A 59 0.74 5.20 4.89
N SER A 60 0.14 5.97 5.80
CA SER A 60 -0.28 5.50 7.13
C SER A 60 -1.28 4.34 7.03
N GLU A 61 -2.30 4.45 6.17
CA GLU A 61 -3.28 3.38 5.98
C GLU A 61 -2.66 2.11 5.39
N ALA A 62 -1.72 2.26 4.45
CA ALA A 62 -0.98 1.12 3.90
C ALA A 62 -0.19 0.38 4.99
N ILE A 63 0.54 1.12 5.84
CA ILE A 63 1.32 0.54 6.93
C ILE A 63 0.40 -0.13 7.96
N ARG A 64 -0.72 0.51 8.33
CA ARG A 64 -1.70 -0.05 9.27
C ARG A 64 -2.27 -1.37 8.75
N LEU A 65 -2.72 -1.42 7.50
CA LEU A 65 -3.26 -2.64 6.89
C LEU A 65 -2.19 -3.73 6.78
N ALA A 66 -0.94 -3.38 6.44
CA ALA A 66 0.17 -4.32 6.42
C ALA A 66 0.45 -4.90 7.81
N SER A 67 0.44 -4.06 8.85
CA SER A 67 0.60 -4.49 10.24
C SER A 67 -0.55 -5.42 10.68
N GLU A 68 -1.80 -5.08 10.37
CA GLU A 68 -2.96 -5.91 10.68
C GLU A 68 -2.90 -7.27 9.96
N ALA A 69 -2.53 -7.26 8.67
CA ALA A 69 -2.37 -8.48 7.90
C ALA A 69 -1.25 -9.36 8.47
N LEU A 70 -0.10 -8.78 8.83
CA LEU A 70 1.01 -9.52 9.44
C LEU A 70 0.62 -10.16 10.77
N ILE A 71 -0.08 -9.44 11.64
CA ILE A 71 -0.54 -9.96 12.92
C ILE A 71 -1.57 -11.07 12.70
N THR A 72 -2.54 -10.84 11.81
CA THR A 72 -3.63 -11.79 11.49
C THR A 72 -3.08 -13.10 10.93
N HIS A 73 -2.10 -13.02 10.02
CA HIS A 73 -1.49 -14.17 9.36
C HIS A 73 -0.20 -14.65 10.05
N SER A 74 0.15 -14.10 11.22
CA SER A 74 1.34 -14.55 11.95
C SER A 74 1.39 -16.06 12.22
N PRO A 75 0.26 -16.77 12.49
CA PRO A 75 0.29 -18.23 12.65
C PRO A 75 0.70 -18.98 11.37
N ASP A 76 0.37 -18.44 10.20
CA ASP A 76 0.70 -19.04 8.89
C ASP A 76 2.18 -18.89 8.53
N LEU A 77 2.92 -18.03 9.25
CA LEU A 77 4.31 -17.69 8.97
C LEU A 77 5.31 -18.37 9.91
N VAL A 78 4.84 -19.07 10.94
CA VAL A 78 5.69 -19.85 11.84
C VAL A 78 5.97 -21.20 11.17
N ALA A 79 7.24 -21.48 10.90
CA ALA A 79 7.74 -22.76 10.41
C ALA A 79 8.04 -23.73 11.57
#